data_AF-A0AAN6U3X6-F1
#
_entry.id   AF-A0AAN6U3X6-F1
#
_cell.length_a   1.000
_cell.length_b   1.000
_cell.length_c   1.000
_cell.angle_alpha   90.00
_cell.angle_beta   90.00
_cell.angle_gamma   90.00
#
_symmetry.space_group_name_H-M   'P 1'
#
loop_
_entity.id
_entity.type
_entity.pdbx_description
1 polymer ?
#
loop_
_entity_poly.entity_id
_entity_poly.type
_entity_poly.pdbx_seq_one_letter_code
_entity_poly.pdbx_strand_id
1 'polypeptide(L)'
;MRRTSAVWKNMLFGAWKEAKPTEGPWVVELPEDKPESVRTLLAIIHSKFDIVRTFVYLNQLHDILLVTDKFDMISVIRPWASAWVQMAAFGAGVGEEVSLCDRALGIHVAGELGIDNMLSLETRELIFGAPVVQDGADMRVTYNGKHIRFESYAAPSDLVIAGLRLALIQTLLDFYHAEIRCRTRDEGACQAISTSIYDGNSERPVCDSLLLGSLFRTQHRLGLDPLPLKADKFLGSAHSLMVFLSAMFSALPCLNARHNGCSPSKKYMDFEAKTKSNKKWLDVVRPEHKQRMAPQRKKLGLPKL
;
A
#
# COMPACT_ATOMS: atom_id res chain seq x y z
N MET A 1 -7.08 22.27 -28.98
CA MET A 1 -5.94 22.54 -28.07
C MET A 1 -6.11 23.85 -27.30
N ARG A 2 -5.75 25.04 -27.84
CA ARG A 2 -5.83 26.33 -27.12
C ARG A 2 -7.19 26.64 -26.47
N ARG A 3 -8.29 26.26 -27.12
CA ARG A 3 -9.66 26.50 -26.63
C ARG A 3 -10.07 25.56 -25.50
N THR A 4 -9.34 24.47 -25.31
CA THR A 4 -9.71 23.36 -24.42
C THR A 4 -8.87 23.33 -23.16
N SER A 5 -7.71 23.97 -23.15
CA SER A 5 -6.80 24.01 -22.01
C SER A 5 -6.04 25.33 -21.93
N ALA A 6 -6.02 25.92 -20.73
CA ALA A 6 -5.20 27.09 -20.43
C ALA A 6 -3.70 26.76 -20.49
N VAL A 7 -3.31 25.54 -20.10
CA VAL A 7 -1.93 25.05 -20.18
C VAL A 7 -1.48 25.03 -21.63
N TRP A 8 -2.24 24.39 -22.52
CA TRP A 8 -1.93 24.39 -23.96
C TRP A 8 -1.94 25.80 -24.56
N LYS A 9 -2.80 26.70 -24.08
CA LYS A 9 -2.79 28.10 -24.52
C LYS A 9 -1.49 28.80 -24.15
N ASN A 10 -1.03 28.66 -22.92
CA ASN A 10 0.18 29.31 -22.43
C ASN A 10 1.46 28.65 -22.99
N MET A 11 1.47 27.34 -23.12
CA MET A 11 2.59 26.59 -23.71
C MET A 11 2.78 26.92 -25.19
N LEU A 12 1.69 26.96 -25.97
CA LEU A 12 1.78 27.15 -27.42
C LEU A 12 1.81 28.62 -27.88
N PHE A 13 1.31 29.54 -27.07
CA PHE A 13 1.16 30.96 -27.44
C PHE A 13 1.64 31.93 -26.37
N GLY A 14 2.30 31.44 -25.32
CA GLY A 14 2.91 32.24 -24.27
C GLY A 14 4.43 32.28 -24.40
N ALA A 15 5.12 32.40 -23.27
CA ALA A 15 6.58 32.58 -23.21
C ALA A 15 7.37 31.27 -23.06
N TRP A 16 6.79 30.14 -23.46
CA TRP A 16 7.38 28.81 -23.29
C TRP A 16 8.22 28.43 -24.51
N LYS A 17 9.13 27.45 -24.36
CA LYS A 17 10.00 27.00 -25.46
C LYS A 17 9.19 26.41 -26.63
N GLU A 18 8.06 25.80 -26.31
CA GLU A 18 7.10 25.19 -27.24
C GLU A 18 6.24 26.22 -27.98
N ALA A 19 6.37 27.51 -27.65
CA ALA A 19 5.56 28.56 -28.23
C ALA A 19 5.79 28.67 -29.75
N LYS A 20 4.74 29.11 -30.45
CA LYS A 20 4.80 29.29 -31.90
C LYS A 20 5.93 30.25 -32.28
N PRO A 21 6.90 29.83 -33.12
CA PRO A 21 7.97 30.70 -33.57
C PRO A 21 7.45 31.77 -34.53
N THR A 22 8.18 32.89 -34.64
CA THR A 22 7.86 33.98 -35.58
C THR A 22 8.07 33.55 -37.03
N GLU A 23 9.10 32.73 -37.29
CA GLU A 23 9.45 32.22 -38.61
C GLU A 23 9.86 30.73 -38.53
N GLY A 24 9.67 30.00 -39.62
CA GLY A 24 10.05 28.58 -39.73
C GLY A 24 8.99 27.56 -39.29
N PRO A 25 9.31 26.26 -39.39
CA PRO A 25 8.41 25.18 -39.00
C PRO A 25 8.19 25.18 -37.48
N TRP A 26 6.93 25.00 -37.06
CA TRP A 26 6.58 24.90 -35.64
C TRP A 26 6.49 23.43 -35.23
N VAL A 27 7.51 22.97 -34.50
CA VAL A 27 7.59 21.62 -33.92
C VAL A 27 7.54 21.75 -32.40
N VAL A 28 6.62 21.02 -31.77
CA VAL A 28 6.48 20.95 -30.31
C VAL A 28 6.96 19.58 -29.86
N GLU A 29 8.06 19.55 -29.12
CA GLU A 29 8.62 18.33 -28.56
C GLU A 29 8.01 18.05 -27.18
N LEU A 30 7.48 16.84 -26.99
CA LEU A 30 6.89 16.38 -25.73
C LEU A 30 7.60 15.12 -25.24
N PRO A 31 8.89 15.19 -24.88
CA PRO A 31 9.73 14.02 -24.62
C PRO A 31 9.29 13.22 -23.38
N GLU A 32 8.58 13.84 -22.44
CA GLU A 32 8.15 13.23 -21.19
C GLU A 32 6.79 12.52 -21.32
N ASP A 33 6.05 12.76 -22.41
CA ASP A 33 4.68 12.26 -22.56
C ASP A 33 4.63 10.98 -23.40
N LYS A 34 3.82 10.01 -22.96
CA LYS A 34 3.58 8.79 -23.72
C LYS A 34 2.77 9.11 -24.99
N PRO A 35 3.25 8.73 -26.20
CA PRO A 35 2.59 9.09 -27.45
C PRO A 35 1.12 8.66 -27.53
N GLU A 36 0.79 7.47 -27.04
CA GLU A 36 -0.58 6.94 -27.09
C GLU A 36 -1.56 7.74 -26.21
N SER A 37 -1.14 8.18 -25.02
CA SER A 37 -1.98 8.98 -24.13
C SER A 37 -2.26 10.37 -24.70
N VAL A 38 -1.23 11.01 -25.27
CA VAL A 38 -1.38 12.29 -25.97
C VAL A 38 -2.26 12.11 -27.21
N ARG A 39 -2.08 11.03 -27.97
CA ARG A 39 -2.93 10.70 -29.12
C ARG A 39 -4.40 10.56 -28.72
N THR A 40 -4.70 9.88 -27.62
CA THR A 40 -6.07 9.78 -27.08
C THR A 40 -6.61 11.17 -26.74
N LEU A 41 -5.85 12.00 -26.05
CA LEU A 41 -6.27 13.36 -25.71
C LEU A 41 -6.54 14.22 -26.94
N LEU A 42 -5.66 14.15 -27.94
CA LEU A 42 -5.81 14.83 -29.22
C LEU A 42 -7.04 14.31 -30.00
N ALA A 43 -7.29 13.00 -29.98
CA ALA A 43 -8.47 12.41 -30.60
C ALA A 43 -9.76 13.00 -30.00
N ILE A 44 -9.84 13.09 -28.67
CA ILE A 44 -10.99 13.65 -27.96
C ILE A 44 -11.23 15.12 -28.37
N ILE A 45 -10.21 15.98 -28.32
CA ILE A 45 -10.37 17.40 -28.63
C ILE A 45 -10.62 17.71 -30.11
N HIS A 46 -10.27 16.78 -30.99
CA HIS A 46 -10.52 16.85 -32.43
C HIS A 46 -11.76 16.04 -32.85
N SER A 47 -12.56 15.58 -31.88
CA SER A 47 -13.80 14.83 -32.11
C SER A 47 -13.64 13.52 -32.92
N LYS A 48 -12.44 12.93 -32.89
CA LYS A 48 -12.15 11.61 -33.44
C LYS A 48 -12.47 10.54 -32.39
N PHE A 49 -13.74 10.44 -32.02
CA PHE A 49 -14.19 9.56 -30.93
C PHE A 49 -14.14 8.08 -31.30
N ASP A 50 -14.15 7.75 -32.59
CA ASP A 50 -14.05 6.41 -33.17
C ASP A 50 -12.78 5.66 -32.75
N ILE A 51 -11.70 6.39 -32.45
CA ILE A 51 -10.43 5.81 -32.01
C ILE A 51 -10.23 5.84 -30.48
N VAL A 52 -11.15 6.46 -29.73
CA VAL A 52 -11.07 6.51 -28.26
C VAL A 52 -11.71 5.26 -27.69
N ARG A 53 -10.89 4.39 -27.09
CA ARG A 53 -11.37 3.12 -26.54
C ARG A 53 -12.20 3.33 -25.28
N THR A 54 -13.39 2.75 -25.26
CA THR A 54 -14.21 2.64 -24.04
C THR A 54 -13.55 1.72 -23.01
N PHE A 55 -12.85 0.70 -23.48
CA PHE A 55 -12.15 -0.28 -22.66
C PHE A 55 -10.65 -0.02 -22.72
N VAL A 56 -10.06 0.29 -21.57
CA VAL A 56 -8.63 0.57 -21.41
C VAL A 56 -8.09 -0.24 -20.23
N TYR A 57 -6.83 -0.67 -20.33
CA TYR A 57 -6.14 -1.31 -19.22
C TYR A 57 -5.76 -0.27 -18.15
N LEU A 58 -5.49 -0.73 -16.92
CA LEU A 58 -5.20 0.16 -15.78
C LEU A 58 -4.02 1.09 -16.05
N ASN A 59 -2.94 0.57 -16.65
CA ASN A 59 -1.77 1.35 -17.04
C ASN A 59 -2.08 2.41 -18.11
N GLN A 60 -2.92 2.08 -19.10
CA GLN A 60 -3.34 3.03 -20.13
C GLN A 60 -4.21 4.13 -19.53
N LEU A 61 -5.14 3.77 -18.64
CA LEU A 61 -6.00 4.72 -17.94
C LEU A 61 -5.18 5.66 -17.06
N HIS A 62 -4.22 5.11 -16.30
CA HIS A 62 -3.23 5.88 -15.54
C HIS A 62 -2.52 6.91 -16.42
N ASP A 63 -1.98 6.48 -17.56
CA ASP A 63 -1.21 7.35 -18.45
C ASP A 63 -2.09 8.42 -19.12
N ILE A 64 -3.35 8.11 -19.41
CA ILE A 64 -4.33 9.10 -19.90
C ILE A 64 -4.61 10.13 -18.80
N LEU A 65 -4.84 9.68 -17.57
CA LEU A 65 -5.15 10.56 -16.44
C LEU A 65 -3.97 11.50 -16.13
N LEU A 66 -2.74 10.98 -16.12
CA LEU A 66 -1.51 11.76 -16.04
C LEU A 66 -1.48 12.93 -17.03
N VAL A 67 -1.69 12.62 -18.31
CA VAL A 67 -1.63 13.62 -19.39
C VAL A 67 -2.81 14.59 -19.28
N THR A 68 -4.00 14.11 -18.89
CA THR A 68 -5.14 15.01 -18.67
C THR A 68 -4.97 15.93 -17.48
N ASP A 69 -4.29 15.50 -16.42
CA ASP A 69 -3.99 16.35 -15.26
C ASP A 69 -2.90 17.37 -15.62
N LYS A 70 -1.79 16.93 -16.23
CA LYS A 70 -0.69 17.79 -16.73
C LYS A 70 -1.19 18.97 -17.56
N PHE A 71 -2.17 18.72 -18.43
CA PHE A 71 -2.72 19.73 -19.31
C PHE A 71 -4.00 20.41 -18.79
N ASP A 72 -4.45 20.14 -17.55
CA ASP A 72 -5.71 20.61 -16.96
C ASP A 72 -6.93 20.38 -17.89
N MET A 73 -7.09 19.13 -18.30
CA MET A 73 -8.06 18.66 -19.29
C MET A 73 -8.92 17.51 -18.80
N ILE A 74 -8.92 17.19 -17.53
CA ILE A 74 -9.68 16.04 -16.99
C ILE A 74 -11.19 16.08 -17.30
N SER A 75 -11.77 17.27 -17.56
CA SER A 75 -13.17 17.40 -17.97
C SER A 75 -13.47 16.83 -19.37
N VAL A 76 -12.46 16.71 -20.25
CA VAL A 76 -12.67 16.24 -21.64
C VAL A 76 -12.95 14.74 -21.71
N ILE A 77 -12.53 13.98 -20.70
CA ILE A 77 -12.75 12.53 -20.63
C ILE A 77 -14.13 12.16 -20.03
N ARG A 78 -14.93 13.16 -19.65
CA ARG A 78 -16.29 12.98 -19.09
C ARG A 78 -17.16 11.96 -19.84
N PRO A 79 -17.18 11.90 -21.19
CA PRO A 79 -18.00 10.91 -21.91
C PRO A 79 -17.64 9.45 -21.60
N TRP A 80 -16.38 9.17 -21.23
CA TRP A 80 -15.88 7.82 -20.92
C TRP A 80 -15.73 7.57 -19.42
N ALA A 81 -15.84 8.60 -18.58
CA ALA A 81 -15.56 8.51 -17.14
C ALA A 81 -16.32 7.38 -16.44
N SER A 82 -17.62 7.20 -16.73
CA SER A 82 -18.42 6.12 -16.13
C SER A 82 -17.89 4.74 -16.52
N ALA A 83 -17.58 4.52 -17.80
CA ALA A 83 -17.05 3.25 -18.29
C ALA A 83 -15.65 2.97 -17.71
N TRP A 84 -14.78 3.98 -17.66
CA TRP A 84 -13.43 3.83 -17.10
C TRP A 84 -13.45 3.61 -15.59
N VAL A 85 -14.38 4.22 -14.84
CA VAL A 85 -14.61 3.90 -13.42
C VAL A 85 -15.00 2.45 -13.24
N GLN A 86 -15.94 1.94 -14.06
CA GLN A 86 -16.32 0.54 -14.01
C GLN A 86 -15.14 -0.37 -14.34
N MET A 87 -14.38 -0.06 -15.39
CA MET A 87 -13.21 -0.85 -15.77
C MET A 87 -12.11 -0.84 -14.71
N ALA A 88 -11.86 0.28 -14.05
CA ALA A 88 -10.92 0.34 -12.94
C ALA A 88 -11.40 -0.50 -11.74
N ALA A 89 -12.70 -0.42 -11.42
CA ALA A 89 -13.28 -1.15 -10.29
C ALA A 89 -13.40 -2.67 -10.52
N PHE A 90 -13.64 -3.11 -11.76
CA PHE A 90 -13.85 -4.53 -12.11
C PHE A 90 -12.63 -5.19 -12.77
N GLY A 91 -11.75 -4.42 -13.41
CA GLY A 91 -10.59 -4.90 -14.16
C GLY A 91 -9.34 -5.14 -13.32
N ALA A 92 -9.33 -4.72 -12.05
CA ALA A 92 -8.19 -4.86 -11.13
C ALA A 92 -7.93 -6.31 -10.64
N GLY A 93 -8.39 -7.35 -11.34
CA GLY A 93 -8.06 -8.72 -10.95
C GLY A 93 -8.95 -9.80 -11.52
N VAL A 94 -8.79 -10.13 -12.81
CA VAL A 94 -9.20 -11.45 -13.30
C VAL A 94 -7.97 -12.17 -13.86
N GLY A 95 -7.32 -12.97 -13.00
CA GLY A 95 -6.48 -14.09 -13.43
C GLY A 95 -4.96 -13.98 -13.27
N GLU A 96 -4.39 -12.81 -12.95
CA GLU A 96 -2.92 -12.63 -12.85
C GLU A 96 -2.50 -12.01 -11.51
N GLU A 97 -1.32 -12.37 -11.00
CA GLU A 97 -0.78 -11.86 -9.74
C GLU A 97 -0.48 -10.35 -9.88
N VAL A 98 -1.36 -9.51 -9.34
CA VAL A 98 -1.27 -8.04 -9.45
C VAL A 98 0.00 -7.55 -8.75
N SER A 99 0.91 -6.94 -9.51
CA SER A 99 2.17 -6.43 -8.97
C SER A 99 1.95 -5.25 -8.03
N LEU A 100 2.87 -4.97 -7.10
CA LEU A 100 2.77 -3.77 -6.25
C LEU A 100 2.85 -2.47 -7.06
N CYS A 101 3.50 -2.50 -8.23
CA CYS A 101 3.47 -1.37 -9.17
C CYS A 101 2.05 -1.12 -9.71
N ASP A 102 1.32 -2.18 -10.08
CA ASP A 102 -0.06 -2.03 -10.57
C ASP A 102 -0.99 -1.46 -9.51
N ARG A 103 -0.75 -1.79 -8.23
CA ARG A 103 -1.46 -1.19 -7.10
C ARG A 103 -1.24 0.32 -6.99
N ALA A 104 -0.01 0.77 -7.25
CA ALA A 104 0.31 2.19 -7.25
C ALA A 104 -0.37 2.94 -8.39
N LEU A 105 -0.43 2.33 -9.58
CA LEU A 105 -1.23 2.84 -10.70
C LEU A 105 -2.71 2.92 -10.29
N GLY A 106 -3.21 1.89 -9.60
CA GLY A 106 -4.56 1.83 -9.06
C GLY A 106 -4.87 2.96 -8.07
N ILE A 107 -3.92 3.31 -7.20
CA ILE A 107 -4.05 4.44 -6.26
C ILE A 107 -4.19 5.76 -7.02
N HIS A 108 -3.36 5.98 -8.03
CA HIS A 108 -3.47 7.20 -8.85
C HIS A 108 -4.82 7.25 -9.58
N VAL A 109 -5.19 6.19 -10.30
CA VAL A 109 -6.48 6.10 -11.01
C VAL A 109 -7.66 6.31 -10.06
N ALA A 110 -7.64 5.66 -8.90
CA ALA A 110 -8.69 5.79 -7.90
C ALA A 110 -8.75 7.21 -7.30
N GLY A 111 -7.61 7.89 -7.13
CA GLY A 111 -7.54 9.28 -6.71
C GLY A 111 -8.19 10.23 -7.71
N GLU A 112 -7.80 10.16 -8.98
CA GLU A 112 -8.32 11.09 -10.01
C GLU A 112 -9.78 10.82 -10.37
N LEU A 113 -10.19 9.56 -10.42
CA LEU A 113 -11.58 9.20 -10.70
C LEU A 113 -12.48 9.23 -9.45
N GLY A 114 -11.89 9.38 -8.26
CA GLY A 114 -12.58 9.36 -6.98
C GLY A 114 -13.26 8.03 -6.69
N ILE A 115 -12.53 6.92 -6.71
CA ILE A 115 -13.02 5.56 -6.46
C ILE A 115 -12.60 5.14 -5.05
N ASP A 116 -13.42 5.47 -4.04
CA ASP A 116 -13.05 5.36 -2.61
C ASP A 116 -12.68 3.94 -2.15
N ASN A 117 -13.45 2.94 -2.59
CA ASN A 117 -13.22 1.54 -2.24
C ASN A 117 -11.92 1.00 -2.85
N MET A 118 -11.64 1.34 -4.11
CA MET A 118 -10.40 0.98 -4.79
C MET A 118 -9.21 1.67 -4.14
N LEU A 119 -9.30 2.97 -3.85
CA LEU A 119 -8.23 3.71 -3.18
C LEU A 119 -7.91 3.10 -1.81
N SER A 120 -8.94 2.76 -1.03
CA SER A 120 -8.79 2.12 0.28
C SER A 120 -8.15 0.74 0.17
N LEU A 121 -8.61 -0.07 -0.78
CA LEU A 121 -8.08 -1.41 -1.02
C LEU A 121 -6.60 -1.35 -1.41
N GLU A 122 -6.24 -0.61 -2.45
CA GLU A 122 -4.86 -0.59 -2.95
C GLU A 122 -3.89 0.01 -1.93
N THR A 123 -4.32 1.05 -1.20
CA THR A 123 -3.51 1.63 -0.11
C THR A 123 -3.24 0.59 0.98
N ARG A 124 -4.26 -0.18 1.39
CA ARG A 124 -4.11 -1.26 2.36
C ARG A 124 -3.13 -2.31 1.87
N GLU A 125 -3.28 -2.77 0.64
CA GLU A 125 -2.39 -3.80 0.08
C GLU A 125 -0.93 -3.34 0.01
N LEU A 126 -0.67 -2.05 -0.24
CA LEU A 126 0.69 -1.51 -0.13
C LEU A 126 1.22 -1.45 1.32
N ILE A 127 0.39 -1.09 2.29
CA ILE A 127 0.79 -1.08 3.72
C ILE A 127 1.19 -2.48 4.19
N PHE A 128 0.44 -3.51 3.79
CA PHE A 128 0.71 -4.88 4.22
C PHE A 128 1.79 -5.57 3.38
N GLY A 129 1.78 -5.35 2.06
CA GLY A 129 2.54 -6.14 1.10
C GLY A 129 3.85 -5.51 0.64
N ALA A 130 3.99 -4.19 0.65
CA ALA A 130 5.16 -3.57 0.03
C ALA A 130 6.40 -3.59 0.93
N PRO A 131 7.61 -3.81 0.38
CA PRO A 131 8.86 -3.52 1.08
C PRO A 131 9.19 -2.02 1.02
N VAL A 132 10.02 -1.56 1.96
CA VAL A 132 10.55 -0.19 1.97
C VAL A 132 12.06 -0.21 1.93
N VAL A 133 12.64 0.83 1.35
CA VAL A 133 14.07 1.07 1.34
C VAL A 133 14.32 2.48 1.89
N GLN A 134 15.43 2.62 2.62
CA GLN A 134 15.91 3.92 3.08
C GLN A 134 16.44 4.71 1.88
N ASP A 135 15.89 5.88 1.65
CA ASP A 135 16.28 6.83 0.61
C ASP A 135 16.66 8.15 1.28
N GLY A 136 17.95 8.32 1.56
CA GLY A 136 18.45 9.44 2.37
C GLY A 136 17.89 9.41 3.80
N ALA A 137 17.15 10.46 4.15
CA ALA A 137 16.49 10.61 5.46
C ALA A 137 15.10 9.95 5.53
N ASP A 138 14.51 9.62 4.38
CA ASP A 138 13.13 9.14 4.28
C ASP A 138 13.08 7.64 3.96
N MET A 139 11.98 7.00 4.35
CA MET A 139 11.68 5.61 3.97
C MET A 139 10.66 5.65 2.84
N ARG A 140 10.98 5.03 1.70
CA ARG A 140 10.10 4.99 0.52
C ARG A 140 9.66 3.58 0.19
N VAL A 141 8.45 3.47 -0.36
CA VAL A 141 7.91 2.22 -0.87
C VAL A 141 8.65 1.85 -2.16
N THR A 142 9.08 0.59 -2.26
CA THR A 142 9.81 0.08 -3.44
C THR A 142 9.16 -1.18 -3.98
N TYR A 143 9.32 -1.42 -5.28
CA TYR A 143 9.00 -2.68 -5.93
C TYR A 143 10.12 -3.05 -6.90
N ASN A 144 10.65 -4.27 -6.80
CA ASN A 144 11.79 -4.75 -7.59
C ASN A 144 12.98 -3.76 -7.63
N GLY A 145 13.28 -3.14 -6.48
CA GLY A 145 14.38 -2.17 -6.35
C GLY A 145 14.11 -0.78 -6.95
N LYS A 146 12.90 -0.51 -7.45
CA LYS A 146 12.50 0.81 -7.97
C LYS A 146 11.54 1.51 -7.01
N HIS A 147 11.73 2.82 -6.85
CA HIS A 147 10.81 3.66 -6.08
C HIS A 147 9.45 3.74 -6.77
N ILE A 148 8.40 3.47 -6.00
CA ILE A 148 7.03 3.70 -6.45
C ILE A 148 6.73 5.19 -6.24
N ARG A 149 6.50 5.93 -7.33
CA ARG A 149 6.03 7.31 -7.27
C ARG A 149 4.51 7.32 -7.29
N PHE A 150 3.91 8.10 -6.39
CA PHE A 150 2.48 8.34 -6.37
C PHE A 150 2.25 9.70 -7.00
N GLU A 151 1.51 9.72 -8.09
CA GLU A 151 1.31 10.93 -8.91
C GLU A 151 0.00 11.64 -8.58
N SER A 152 -0.88 11.03 -7.77
CA SER A 152 -2.13 11.67 -7.35
C SER A 152 -1.97 12.50 -6.09
N TYR A 153 -2.35 13.77 -6.17
CA TYR A 153 -2.46 14.67 -5.02
C TYR A 153 -3.68 14.38 -4.13
N ALA A 154 -4.67 13.63 -4.65
CA ALA A 154 -5.89 13.27 -3.96
C ALA A 154 -5.74 11.99 -3.12
N ALA A 155 -4.70 11.20 -3.38
CA ALA A 155 -4.37 9.98 -2.65
C ALA A 155 -3.42 10.22 -1.45
N PRO A 156 -3.30 9.27 -0.52
CA PRO A 156 -2.23 9.26 0.48
C PRO A 156 -0.85 9.24 -0.20
N SER A 157 0.11 10.02 0.31
CA SER A 157 1.47 10.04 -0.23
C SER A 157 2.26 8.76 0.09
N ASP A 158 3.36 8.52 -0.65
CA ASP A 158 4.34 7.47 -0.35
C ASP A 158 4.82 7.51 1.09
N LEU A 159 5.12 8.71 1.60
CA LEU A 159 5.60 8.91 2.98
C LEU A 159 4.55 8.47 4.01
N VAL A 160 3.26 8.76 3.76
CA VAL A 160 2.17 8.33 4.66
C VAL A 160 2.06 6.80 4.66
N ILE A 161 2.10 6.18 3.47
CA ILE A 161 2.02 4.72 3.32
C ILE A 161 3.23 4.05 3.99
N ALA A 162 4.44 4.55 3.75
CA ALA A 162 5.67 4.04 4.34
C ALA A 162 5.65 4.17 5.88
N GLY A 163 5.21 5.32 6.41
CA GLY A 163 5.08 5.55 7.85
C GLY A 163 4.06 4.60 8.52
N LEU A 164 2.90 4.39 7.89
CA LEU A 164 1.89 3.45 8.39
C LEU A 164 2.40 2.02 8.38
N ARG A 165 3.10 1.61 7.32
CA ARG A 165 3.75 0.29 7.25
C ARG A 165 4.79 0.11 8.35
N LEU A 166 5.67 1.08 8.58
CA LEU A 166 6.67 1.00 9.65
C LEU A 166 6.01 0.87 11.02
N ALA A 167 4.94 1.62 11.26
CA ALA A 167 4.18 1.51 12.50
C ALA A 167 3.50 0.13 12.66
N LEU A 168 3.00 -0.46 11.56
CA LEU A 168 2.43 -1.81 11.57
C LEU A 168 3.51 -2.86 11.89
N ILE A 169 4.66 -2.81 11.23
CA ILE A 169 5.78 -3.72 11.49
C ILE A 169 6.26 -3.57 12.94
N GLN A 170 6.39 -2.34 13.44
CA GLN A 170 6.78 -2.12 14.83
C GLN A 170 5.76 -2.76 15.79
N THR A 171 4.46 -2.63 15.50
CA THR A 171 3.41 -3.26 16.31
C THR A 171 3.56 -4.79 16.35
N LEU A 172 3.93 -5.43 15.22
CA LEU A 172 4.17 -6.87 15.14
C LEU A 172 5.46 -7.27 15.88
N LEU A 173 6.55 -6.52 15.71
CA LEU A 173 7.81 -6.74 16.40
C LEU A 173 7.66 -6.57 17.92
N ASP A 174 6.92 -5.56 18.36
CA ASP A 174 6.66 -5.29 19.76
C ASP A 174 5.93 -6.45 20.44
N PHE A 175 4.95 -7.06 19.76
CA PHE A 175 4.29 -8.27 20.24
C PHE A 175 5.30 -9.41 20.42
N TYR A 176 6.09 -9.71 19.39
CA TYR A 176 7.09 -10.77 19.44
C TYR A 176 8.11 -10.56 20.57
N HIS A 177 8.67 -9.35 20.66
CA HIS A 177 9.67 -9.02 21.70
C HIS A 177 9.06 -9.00 23.10
N ALA A 178 7.78 -8.63 23.24
CA ALA A 178 7.08 -8.74 24.52
C ALA A 178 6.97 -10.22 24.97
N GLU A 179 6.67 -11.14 24.05
CA GLU A 179 6.59 -12.58 24.35
C GLU A 179 7.94 -13.20 24.71
N ILE A 180 9.04 -12.70 24.13
CA ILE A 180 10.40 -13.12 24.55
C ILE A 180 10.76 -12.52 25.92
N ARG A 181 10.52 -11.23 26.10
CA ARG A 181 10.89 -10.53 27.35
C ARG A 181 10.16 -11.06 28.57
N CYS A 182 8.86 -11.39 28.46
CA CYS A 182 8.14 -11.92 29.63
C CYS A 182 8.66 -13.29 30.08
N ARG A 183 9.25 -14.09 29.17
CA ARG A 183 9.79 -15.42 29.47
C ARG A 183 11.26 -15.45 29.87
N THR A 184 11.96 -14.33 29.71
CA THR A 184 13.40 -14.21 30.06
C THR A 184 13.63 -13.53 31.41
N ARG A 185 12.57 -13.00 32.05
CA ARG A 185 12.61 -12.41 33.39
C ARG A 185 12.49 -13.48 34.47
N ASP A 186 12.97 -13.17 35.67
CA ASP A 186 12.92 -14.06 36.83
C ASP A 186 11.49 -14.49 37.22
N GLU A 187 10.49 -13.62 37.02
CA GLU A 187 9.07 -13.92 37.27
C GLU A 187 8.46 -14.91 36.26
N GLY A 188 9.02 -15.00 35.05
CA GLY A 188 8.53 -15.84 33.97
C GLY A 188 7.17 -15.42 33.39
N ALA A 189 6.67 -16.21 32.43
CA ALA A 189 5.32 -16.04 31.85
C ALA A 189 4.43 -17.27 32.07
N CYS A 190 4.94 -18.29 32.76
CA CYS A 190 4.21 -19.50 33.07
C CYS A 190 2.95 -19.23 33.93
N GLN A 191 1.79 -19.61 33.40
CA GLN A 191 0.48 -19.43 34.02
C GLN A 191 0.02 -20.64 34.84
N ALA A 192 0.82 -21.71 34.94
CA ALA A 192 0.44 -22.89 35.70
C ALA A 192 0.28 -22.54 37.19
N ILE A 193 -0.80 -23.04 37.78
CA ILE A 193 -1.07 -22.91 39.22
C ILE A 193 -0.22 -23.97 39.93
N SER A 194 0.72 -23.53 40.77
CA SER A 194 1.44 -24.47 41.65
C SER A 194 0.47 -24.98 42.69
N THR A 195 0.21 -26.29 42.69
CA THR A 195 -0.64 -26.93 43.70
C THR A 195 0.14 -27.40 44.93
N SER A 196 1.47 -27.21 44.96
CA SER A 196 2.33 -27.70 46.03
C SER A 196 3.20 -26.58 46.60
N ILE A 197 3.10 -26.40 47.92
CA ILE A 197 3.90 -25.45 48.71
C ILE A 197 5.34 -25.98 48.87
N TYR A 198 5.60 -27.25 48.50
CA TYR A 198 6.88 -27.95 48.69
C TYR A 198 7.58 -28.32 47.37
N ASP A 199 7.17 -27.76 46.24
CA ASP A 199 7.80 -28.10 44.96
C ASP A 199 9.14 -27.35 44.80
N GLY A 200 10.21 -27.97 45.27
CA GLY A 200 11.59 -27.53 45.04
C GLY A 200 11.99 -27.51 43.56
N ASN A 201 11.15 -28.07 42.68
CA ASN A 201 11.26 -27.99 41.22
C ASN A 201 10.11 -27.16 40.66
N SER A 202 10.28 -25.85 40.64
CA SER A 202 9.39 -24.98 39.88
C SER A 202 9.37 -25.43 38.41
N GLU A 203 8.26 -26.00 37.92
CA GLU A 203 8.08 -26.31 36.50
C GLU A 203 8.05 -25.04 35.63
N ARG A 204 7.99 -23.86 36.25
CA ARG A 204 7.80 -22.56 35.57
C ARG A 204 9.00 -22.19 34.68
N PRO A 205 10.26 -22.19 35.16
CA PRO A 205 11.41 -21.90 34.31
C PRO A 205 11.61 -22.94 33.22
N VAL A 206 11.22 -24.20 33.46
CA VAL A 206 11.26 -25.27 32.45
C VAL A 206 10.24 -25.00 31.35
N CYS A 207 9.01 -24.60 31.70
CA CYS A 207 7.99 -24.21 30.73
C CYS A 207 8.42 -23.01 29.89
N ASP A 208 8.93 -21.96 30.52
CA ASP A 208 9.38 -20.75 29.82
C ASP A 208 10.58 -21.05 28.89
N SER A 209 11.54 -21.86 29.36
CA SER A 209 12.68 -22.32 28.55
C SER A 209 12.25 -23.18 27.37
N LEU A 210 11.26 -24.07 27.56
CA LEU A 210 10.72 -24.91 26.48
C LEU A 210 10.09 -24.05 25.37
N LEU A 211 9.30 -23.05 25.75
CA LEU A 211 8.65 -22.14 24.80
C LEU A 211 9.69 -21.27 24.08
N LEU A 212 10.63 -20.67 24.81
CA LEU A 212 11.72 -19.88 24.23
C LEU A 212 12.56 -20.70 23.26
N GLY A 213 13.01 -21.89 23.66
CA GLY A 213 13.78 -22.78 22.80
C GLY A 213 13.01 -23.20 21.55
N SER A 214 11.70 -23.39 21.66
CA SER A 214 10.85 -23.74 20.51
C SER A 214 10.63 -22.57 19.56
N LEU A 215 10.49 -21.34 20.08
CA LEU A 215 10.48 -20.12 19.28
C LEU A 215 11.77 -19.94 18.50
N PHE A 216 12.94 -20.01 19.17
CA PHE A 216 14.23 -19.85 18.52
C PHE A 216 14.52 -20.96 17.49
N ARG A 217 14.17 -22.22 17.78
CA ARG A 217 14.28 -23.31 16.81
C ARG A 217 13.42 -23.07 15.57
N THR A 218 12.18 -22.63 15.76
CA THR A 218 11.28 -22.35 14.63
C THR A 218 11.77 -21.18 13.80
N GLN A 219 12.25 -20.12 14.46
CA GLN A 219 12.86 -18.97 13.81
C GLN A 219 14.08 -19.38 12.95
N HIS A 220 14.98 -20.19 13.51
CA HIS A 220 16.15 -20.70 12.78
C HIS A 220 15.73 -21.59 11.60
N ARG A 221 14.72 -22.45 11.77
CA ARG A 221 14.16 -23.29 10.69
C ARG A 221 13.56 -22.46 9.55
N LEU A 222 12.99 -21.30 9.86
CA LEU A 222 12.47 -20.36 8.87
C LEU A 222 13.58 -19.51 8.20
N GLY A 223 14.85 -19.72 8.56
CA GLY A 223 15.98 -18.96 8.02
C GLY A 223 15.98 -17.49 8.47
N LEU A 224 15.34 -17.18 9.59
CA LEU A 224 15.25 -15.82 10.11
C LEU A 224 16.37 -15.56 11.12
N ASP A 225 17.16 -14.53 10.87
CA ASP A 225 17.99 -13.91 11.90
C ASP A 225 17.12 -13.42 13.08
N PRO A 226 17.70 -13.18 14.28
CA PRO A 226 17.01 -12.50 15.36
C PRO A 226 16.23 -11.28 14.85
N LEU A 227 14.91 -11.31 15.03
CA LEU A 227 14.06 -10.24 14.52
C LEU A 227 14.51 -8.91 15.13
N PRO A 228 14.65 -7.85 14.31
CA PRO A 228 15.17 -6.58 14.79
C PRO A 228 14.23 -5.95 15.82
N LEU A 229 14.79 -5.10 16.69
CA LEU A 229 13.99 -4.33 17.65
C LEU A 229 13.19 -3.19 17.00
N LYS A 230 13.67 -2.68 15.87
CA LYS A 230 13.09 -1.53 15.18
C LYS A 230 12.65 -1.89 13.77
N ALA A 231 11.50 -1.37 13.37
CA ALA A 231 10.87 -1.64 12.07
C ALA A 231 11.70 -1.19 10.86
N ASP A 232 12.52 -0.15 10.98
CA ASP A 232 13.41 0.34 9.91
C ASP A 232 14.50 -0.66 9.52
N LYS A 233 14.79 -1.63 10.40
CA LYS A 233 15.76 -2.71 10.14
C LYS A 233 15.12 -3.97 9.56
N PHE A 234 13.80 -4.02 9.42
CA PHE A 234 13.10 -5.15 8.84
C PHE A 234 12.83 -4.95 7.35
N LEU A 235 13.50 -5.74 6.52
CA LEU A 235 13.46 -5.62 5.05
C LEU A 235 12.24 -6.29 4.40
N GLY A 236 11.59 -7.22 5.09
CA GLY A 236 10.39 -7.92 4.60
C GLY A 236 9.12 -7.07 4.64
N SER A 237 8.01 -7.59 4.11
CA SER A 237 6.69 -6.94 4.22
C SER A 237 6.02 -7.26 5.56
N ALA A 238 5.06 -6.43 5.99
CA ALA A 238 4.27 -6.73 7.20
C ALA A 238 3.54 -8.07 7.06
N HIS A 239 3.01 -8.37 5.86
CA HIS A 239 2.39 -9.66 5.55
C HIS A 239 3.36 -10.82 5.77
N SER A 240 4.60 -10.73 5.26
CA SER A 240 5.60 -11.78 5.47
C SER A 240 5.91 -11.98 6.96
N LEU A 241 6.03 -10.90 7.73
CA LEU A 241 6.23 -10.98 9.18
C LEU A 241 5.05 -11.65 9.88
N MET A 242 3.81 -11.34 9.51
CA MET A 242 2.62 -11.99 10.08
C MET A 242 2.59 -13.49 9.78
N VAL A 243 2.97 -13.90 8.57
CA VAL A 243 3.08 -15.32 8.20
C VAL A 243 4.15 -16.00 9.06
N PHE A 244 5.33 -15.39 9.21
CA PHE A 244 6.40 -15.93 10.06
C PHE A 244 5.97 -16.06 11.52
N LEU A 245 5.39 -15.01 12.10
CA LEU A 245 4.91 -15.03 13.48
C LEU A 245 3.79 -16.07 13.67
N SER A 246 2.89 -16.22 12.70
CA SER A 246 1.86 -17.26 12.73
C SER A 246 2.47 -18.66 12.75
N ALA A 247 3.46 -18.93 11.90
CA ALA A 247 4.18 -20.20 11.90
C ALA A 247 4.97 -20.44 13.21
N MET A 248 5.55 -19.39 13.79
CA MET A 248 6.28 -19.48 15.06
C MET A 248 5.37 -19.78 16.26
N PHE A 249 4.21 -19.14 16.33
CA PHE A 249 3.32 -19.24 17.48
C PHE A 249 2.32 -20.40 17.38
N SER A 250 1.97 -20.89 16.17
CA SER A 250 1.03 -22.00 16.01
C SER A 250 1.61 -23.38 16.36
N ALA A 251 2.94 -23.54 16.31
CA ALA A 251 3.61 -24.83 16.48
C ALA A 251 4.29 -25.02 17.86
N LEU A 252 3.87 -24.25 18.88
CA LEU A 252 4.54 -24.29 20.18
C LEU A 252 4.08 -25.47 21.04
N PRO A 253 5.02 -26.28 21.58
CA PRO A 253 4.70 -27.38 22.46
C PRO A 253 4.30 -26.86 23.85
N CYS A 254 3.44 -27.62 24.53
CA CYS A 254 3.15 -27.44 25.96
C CYS A 254 3.91 -28.50 26.76
N LEU A 255 4.36 -28.13 27.97
CA LEU A 255 5.10 -29.06 28.84
C LEU A 255 4.22 -30.25 29.28
N ASN A 256 3.01 -29.96 29.73
CA ASN A 256 1.96 -30.92 30.07
C ASN A 256 0.60 -30.19 30.08
N ALA A 257 -0.50 -30.90 30.38
CA ALA A 257 -1.85 -30.36 30.36
C ALA A 257 -2.07 -29.14 31.30
N ARG A 258 -1.30 -29.02 32.39
CA ARG A 258 -1.37 -27.88 33.32
C ARG A 258 -0.80 -26.58 32.72
N HIS A 259 -0.02 -26.70 31.65
CA HIS A 259 0.65 -25.59 30.97
C HIS A 259 -0.02 -25.21 29.64
N ASN A 260 -1.22 -25.72 29.33
CA ASN A 260 -1.94 -25.40 28.09
C ASN A 260 -2.21 -23.89 27.91
N GLY A 261 -2.31 -23.13 29.00
CA GLY A 261 -2.48 -21.67 28.97
C GLY A 261 -1.18 -20.89 28.76
N CYS A 262 0.00 -21.52 28.87
CA CYS A 262 1.29 -20.85 28.77
C CYS A 262 1.68 -20.53 27.31
N SER A 263 1.10 -21.24 26.34
CA SER A 263 1.34 -20.99 24.93
C SER A 263 0.73 -19.66 24.47
N PRO A 264 1.50 -18.78 23.80
CA PRO A 264 0.98 -17.54 23.26
C PRO A 264 0.16 -17.71 21.97
N SER A 265 -0.07 -18.93 21.46
CA SER A 265 -0.76 -19.16 20.18
C SER A 265 -2.10 -18.42 20.10
N LYS A 266 -2.98 -18.60 21.11
CA LYS A 266 -4.30 -17.95 21.14
C LYS A 266 -4.15 -16.43 21.23
N LYS A 267 -3.24 -15.95 22.08
CA LYS A 267 -2.94 -14.52 22.24
C LYS A 267 -2.48 -13.90 20.92
N TYR A 268 -1.65 -14.61 20.15
CA TYR A 268 -1.22 -14.16 18.83
C TYR A 268 -2.36 -14.17 17.82
N MET A 269 -3.19 -15.21 17.78
CA MET A 269 -4.36 -15.26 16.88
C MET A 269 -5.32 -14.09 17.13
N ASP A 270 -5.62 -13.79 18.39
CA ASP A 270 -6.48 -12.67 18.78
C ASP A 270 -5.83 -11.32 18.40
N PHE A 271 -4.51 -11.19 18.65
CA PHE A 271 -3.74 -10.01 18.25
C PHE A 271 -3.70 -9.83 16.73
N GLU A 272 -3.50 -10.89 15.96
CA GLU A 272 -3.44 -10.88 14.51
C GLU A 272 -4.81 -10.49 13.93
N ALA A 273 -5.90 -11.10 14.41
CA ALA A 273 -7.25 -10.77 13.99
C ALA A 273 -7.61 -9.31 14.32
N LYS A 274 -7.24 -8.82 15.51
CA LYS A 274 -7.42 -7.42 15.90
C LYS A 274 -6.59 -6.49 15.04
N THR A 275 -5.38 -6.88 14.66
CA THR A 275 -4.50 -6.08 13.80
C THR A 275 -5.08 -6.01 12.38
N LYS A 276 -5.52 -7.12 11.80
CA LYS A 276 -6.16 -7.17 10.46
C LYS A 276 -7.45 -6.37 10.37
N SER A 277 -8.20 -6.26 11.47
CA SER A 277 -9.46 -5.50 11.55
C SER A 277 -9.30 -4.07 12.07
N ASN A 278 -8.07 -3.62 12.38
CA ASN A 278 -7.86 -2.31 12.96
C ASN A 278 -8.05 -1.20 11.91
N LYS A 279 -9.03 -0.33 12.15
CA LYS A 279 -9.33 0.85 11.31
C LYS A 279 -8.12 1.74 11.04
N LYS A 280 -7.13 1.79 11.94
CA LYS A 280 -5.87 2.52 11.72
C LYS A 280 -5.18 2.11 10.41
N TRP A 281 -5.26 0.84 10.03
CA TRP A 281 -4.62 0.30 8.84
C TRP A 281 -5.59 0.12 7.66
N LEU A 282 -6.90 0.11 7.93
CA LEU A 282 -7.95 -0.09 6.93
C LEU A 282 -8.53 1.23 6.39
N ASP A 283 -8.72 2.23 7.25
CA ASP A 283 -9.36 3.50 6.93
C ASP A 283 -8.30 4.59 6.65
N VAL A 284 -7.37 4.29 5.75
CA VAL A 284 -6.27 5.21 5.39
C VAL A 284 -6.77 6.39 4.56
N VAL A 285 -7.87 6.18 3.82
CA VAL A 285 -8.56 7.22 3.06
C VAL A 285 -9.34 8.12 4.02
N ARG A 286 -8.62 9.09 4.57
CA ARG A 286 -9.16 10.15 5.43
C ARG A 286 -10.18 11.04 4.70
N PRO A 287 -11.04 11.75 5.44
CA PRO A 287 -11.99 12.72 4.87
C PRO A 287 -11.33 13.78 3.97
N GLU A 288 -10.10 14.17 4.27
CA GLU A 288 -9.32 15.11 3.44
C GLU A 288 -9.07 14.58 2.01
N HIS A 289 -8.79 13.28 1.85
CA HIS A 289 -8.64 12.66 0.54
C HIS A 289 -9.99 12.67 -0.21
N LYS A 290 -11.09 12.34 0.47
CA LYS A 290 -12.45 12.40 -0.12
C LYS A 290 -12.82 13.83 -0.57
N GLN A 291 -12.47 14.83 0.23
CA GLN A 291 -12.67 16.24 -0.12
C GLN A 291 -11.84 16.64 -1.36
N ARG A 292 -10.64 16.10 -1.54
CA ARG A 292 -9.81 16.33 -2.73
C ARG A 292 -10.32 15.60 -3.98
N MET A 293 -10.90 14.40 -3.83
CA MET A 293 -11.48 13.63 -4.93
C MET A 293 -12.83 14.19 -5.43
N ALA A 294 -13.61 14.85 -4.56
CA ALA A 294 -14.95 15.34 -4.90
C ALA A 294 -14.97 16.38 -6.06
N PRO A 295 -14.06 17.38 -6.12
CA PRO A 295 -13.94 18.26 -7.27
C PRO A 295 -13.68 17.52 -8.58
N GLN A 296 -12.82 16.50 -8.58
CA GLN A 296 -12.51 15.73 -9.78
C GLN A 296 -13.72 14.96 -10.30
N ARG A 297 -14.46 14.30 -9.40
CA ARG A 297 -15.73 13.64 -9.78
C ARG A 297 -16.75 14.61 -10.35
N LYS A 298 -16.83 15.82 -9.80
CA LYS A 298 -17.68 16.89 -10.33
C LYS A 298 -17.27 17.29 -11.75
N LYS A 299 -15.97 17.47 -12.02
CA LYS A 299 -15.44 17.77 -13.37
C LYS A 299 -15.77 16.64 -14.36
N LEU A 300 -15.71 15.39 -13.90
CA LEU A 300 -16.01 14.18 -14.67
C LEU A 300 -17.52 13.90 -14.82
N GLY A 301 -18.39 14.68 -14.18
CA GLY A 301 -19.84 14.45 -14.21
C GLY A 301 -20.28 13.14 -13.55
N LEU A 302 -19.48 12.62 -12.62
CA LEU A 302 -19.77 11.39 -11.88
C LEU A 302 -20.66 11.69 -10.64
N PRO A 303 -21.40 10.69 -10.12
CA PRO A 303 -22.15 10.84 -8.87
C PRO A 303 -21.25 11.26 -7.70
N LYS A 304 -21.82 11.94 -6.70
CA LYS A 304 -21.10 12.31 -5.47
C LYS A 304 -20.60 11.06 -4.71
N LEU A 305 -19.50 11.22 -3.98
CA LEU A 305 -18.93 10.22 -3.07
C LEU A 305 -19.85 9.95 -1.87
#